data_AF-W2Y1Y4-F1
#
_entry.id   AF-W2Y1Y4-F1
#
_cell.length_a   1.000
_cell.length_b   1.000
_cell.length_c   1.000
_cell.angle_alpha   90.00
_cell.angle_beta   90.00
_cell.angle_gamma   90.00
#
_symmetry.space_group_name_H-M   'P 1'
#
loop_
_entity.id
_entity.type
_entity.pdbx_description
1 polymer ?
#
loop_
_entity_poly.entity_id
_entity_poly.type
_entity_poly.pdbx_seq_one_letter_code
_entity_poly.pdbx_strand_id
1 'polypeptide(L)'
;MQQKYSQLNKNNQKAPFGLLVSVGNDLVALHSSFLYRMRSFYTLKHQANRFLQDIKWLKREWRSVQAHPVDPFSSETKTNGILHSEAAKMHDMLAADVLQKYSTLSLMTELKTKSGEGVVKFCDVVSGVLRDGLLNDAVIDFGIRMIAESVDGCITFSSLTLVAGWPKPPSQWLSETSYVVMPINLSSNHWGVIIVEITFPTTLTVYFYEPLHDHCYRKELDNTWDYQLRPYLEKWHSQSGSKEPFPKQIIVKWIGKPSQPDLKCCGVMVLGIVYAYLRNTHRFERHRVTEAYVSVIRLRLAWLLLCTTKMIPHSEKNLKEMQKTNQEISKVLLPQ
;
A
#
# COMPACT_ATOMS: atom_id res chain seq x y z
N MET A 1 -18.90 -24.58 6.52
CA MET A 1 -18.08 -23.71 5.65
C MET A 1 -16.91 -24.44 4.99
N GLN A 2 -16.08 -25.20 5.73
CA GLN A 2 -14.87 -25.86 5.18
C GLN A 2 -15.10 -26.87 4.03
N GLN A 3 -16.21 -27.63 4.03
CA GLN A 3 -16.47 -28.61 2.95
C GLN A 3 -16.87 -27.97 1.61
N LYS A 4 -17.62 -26.86 1.60
CA LYS A 4 -18.09 -26.18 0.36
C LYS A 4 -16.96 -25.45 -0.39
N TYR A 5 -15.95 -24.93 0.31
CA TYR A 5 -14.78 -24.31 -0.34
C TYR A 5 -13.81 -25.33 -0.96
N SER A 6 -13.86 -26.59 -0.52
CA SER A 6 -12.99 -27.65 -1.07
C SER A 6 -13.45 -28.16 -2.45
N GLN A 7 -14.76 -28.12 -2.74
CA GLN A 7 -15.31 -28.62 -4.00
C GLN A 7 -15.08 -27.68 -5.19
N LEU A 8 -15.08 -26.35 -4.97
CA LEU A 8 -14.78 -25.37 -6.02
C LEU A 8 -13.31 -25.39 -6.50
N ASN A 9 -12.38 -25.87 -5.68
CA ASN A 9 -10.95 -25.96 -6.05
C ASN A 9 -10.60 -27.22 -6.87
N LYS A 10 -11.43 -28.27 -6.87
CA LYS A 10 -11.09 -29.55 -7.53
C LYS A 10 -11.32 -29.58 -9.05
N ASN A 11 -12.16 -28.69 -9.60
CA ASN A 11 -12.62 -28.84 -10.98
C ASN A 11 -12.03 -27.88 -12.02
N ASN A 12 -11.07 -27.02 -11.66
CA ASN A 12 -10.43 -26.08 -12.61
C ASN A 12 -11.45 -25.25 -13.45
N GLN A 13 -12.69 -25.14 -12.97
CA GLN A 13 -13.75 -24.44 -13.67
C GLN A 13 -13.56 -22.94 -13.44
N LYS A 14 -13.43 -22.19 -14.54
CA LYS A 14 -13.63 -20.73 -14.53
C LYS A 14 -14.92 -20.46 -13.76
N ALA A 15 -14.88 -19.53 -12.80
CA ALA A 15 -16.06 -19.17 -12.02
C ALA A 15 -17.24 -18.86 -12.97
N PRO A 16 -18.47 -19.33 -12.71
CA PRO A 16 -19.57 -19.37 -13.68
C PRO A 16 -20.23 -17.99 -13.91
N PHE A 17 -19.53 -16.88 -13.70
CA PHE A 17 -20.08 -15.52 -13.77
C PHE A 17 -20.20 -14.98 -15.21
N GLY A 18 -20.56 -15.84 -16.15
CA GLY A 18 -20.76 -15.52 -17.57
C GLY A 18 -22.15 -14.97 -17.85
N LEU A 19 -22.55 -13.84 -17.24
CA LEU A 19 -23.64 -13.04 -17.78
C LEU A 19 -23.04 -12.01 -18.75
N LEU A 20 -23.18 -12.26 -20.05
CA LEU A 20 -22.90 -11.28 -21.09
C LEU A 20 -24.23 -10.55 -21.38
N VAL A 21 -24.38 -9.33 -20.88
CA VAL A 21 -25.55 -8.51 -21.20
C VAL A 21 -25.28 -7.81 -22.53
N SER A 22 -25.76 -8.41 -23.62
CA SER A 22 -25.82 -7.77 -24.93
C SER A 22 -27.03 -6.83 -24.95
N VAL A 23 -26.79 -5.53 -25.10
CA VAL A 23 -27.87 -4.57 -25.35
C VAL A 23 -28.18 -4.65 -26.84
N GLY A 24 -29.40 -5.07 -27.19
CA GLY A 24 -29.86 -5.07 -28.58
C GLY A 24 -29.83 -3.65 -29.17
N ASN A 25 -29.69 -3.55 -30.49
CA ASN A 25 -29.49 -2.30 -31.24
C ASN A 25 -30.63 -1.27 -31.16
N ASP A 26 -31.69 -1.54 -30.41
CA ASP A 26 -32.75 -0.57 -30.16
C ASP A 26 -32.31 0.37 -29.04
N LEU A 27 -31.73 1.51 -29.43
CA LEU A 27 -31.32 2.63 -28.59
C LEU A 27 -32.53 3.26 -27.87
N VAL A 28 -33.17 2.52 -26.99
CA VAL A 28 -34.04 3.07 -25.95
C VAL A 28 -33.11 3.75 -24.94
N ALA A 29 -33.33 5.04 -24.71
CA ALA A 29 -32.57 5.88 -23.79
C ALA A 29 -32.18 5.09 -22.53
N LEU A 30 -30.91 4.68 -22.45
CA LEU A 30 -30.41 3.90 -21.33
C LEU A 30 -30.48 4.79 -20.10
N HIS A 31 -31.48 4.54 -19.26
CA HIS A 31 -31.69 5.28 -18.03
C HIS A 31 -30.38 5.23 -17.21
N SER A 32 -29.93 6.37 -16.69
CA SER A 32 -28.64 6.50 -15.99
C SER A 32 -28.45 5.47 -14.87
N SER A 33 -29.55 5.05 -14.22
CA SER A 33 -29.55 3.99 -13.21
C SER A 33 -29.14 2.62 -13.76
N PHE A 34 -29.49 2.28 -15.00
CA PHE A 34 -29.09 1.04 -15.65
C PHE A 34 -27.59 1.03 -15.93
N LEU A 35 -27.06 2.13 -16.50
CA LEU A 35 -25.62 2.30 -16.73
C LEU A 35 -24.83 2.23 -15.42
N TYR A 36 -25.34 2.85 -14.35
CA TYR A 36 -24.72 2.80 -13.02
C TYR A 36 -24.69 1.38 -12.44
N ARG A 37 -25.80 0.63 -12.56
CA ARG A 37 -25.88 -0.77 -12.11
C ARG A 37 -24.94 -1.67 -12.90
N MET A 38 -24.88 -1.49 -14.22
CA MET A 38 -23.95 -2.23 -15.09
C MET A 38 -22.49 -1.95 -14.72
N ARG A 39 -22.12 -0.68 -14.54
CA ARG A 39 -20.79 -0.29 -14.07
C ARG A 39 -20.47 -0.95 -12.73
N SER A 40 -21.39 -0.89 -11.78
CA SER A 40 -21.22 -1.51 -10.45
C SER A 40 -21.02 -3.03 -10.55
N PHE A 41 -21.81 -3.71 -11.38
CA PHE A 41 -21.68 -5.15 -11.61
C PHE A 41 -20.31 -5.51 -12.20
N TYR A 42 -19.85 -4.80 -13.23
CA TYR A 42 -18.54 -5.08 -13.83
C TYR A 42 -17.38 -4.76 -12.89
N THR A 43 -17.49 -3.71 -12.07
CA THR A 43 -16.52 -3.43 -11.00
C THR A 43 -16.43 -4.59 -10.01
N LEU A 44 -17.57 -5.08 -9.52
CA LEU A 44 -17.60 -6.23 -8.60
C LEU A 44 -17.05 -7.51 -9.24
N LYS A 45 -17.42 -7.78 -10.51
CA LYS A 45 -16.88 -8.91 -11.27
C LYS A 45 -15.36 -8.82 -11.43
N HIS A 46 -14.84 -7.63 -11.72
CA HIS A 46 -13.40 -7.40 -11.82
C HIS A 46 -12.70 -7.66 -10.49
N GLN A 47 -13.22 -7.12 -9.38
CA GLN A 47 -12.68 -7.34 -8.04
C GLN A 47 -12.70 -8.83 -7.64
N ALA A 48 -13.80 -9.53 -7.91
CA ALA A 48 -13.91 -10.97 -7.63
C ALA A 48 -12.88 -11.79 -8.43
N ASN A 49 -12.69 -11.48 -9.71
CA ASN A 49 -11.67 -12.13 -10.54
C ASN A 49 -10.25 -11.87 -10.02
N ARG A 50 -9.95 -10.62 -9.66
CA ARG A 50 -8.64 -10.26 -9.09
C ARG A 50 -8.41 -10.98 -7.77
N PHE A 51 -9.39 -11.03 -6.88
CA PHE A 51 -9.34 -11.78 -5.62
C PHE A 51 -9.03 -13.28 -5.83
N LEU A 52 -9.69 -13.93 -6.80
CA LEU A 52 -9.40 -15.33 -7.12
C LEU A 52 -7.98 -15.53 -7.64
N GLN A 53 -7.49 -14.61 -8.45
CA GLN A 53 -6.12 -14.67 -8.96
C GLN A 53 -5.08 -14.37 -7.87
N ASP A 54 -5.39 -13.49 -6.92
CA ASP A 54 -4.57 -13.23 -5.73
C ASP A 54 -4.41 -14.51 -4.90
N ILE A 55 -5.51 -15.25 -4.67
CA ILE A 55 -5.48 -16.57 -4.01
C ILE A 55 -4.59 -17.54 -4.77
N LYS A 56 -4.71 -17.62 -6.11
CA LYS A 56 -3.87 -18.52 -6.93
C LYS A 56 -2.40 -18.17 -6.81
N TRP A 57 -2.06 -16.88 -6.83
CA TRP A 57 -0.69 -16.43 -6.69
C TRP A 57 -0.13 -16.69 -5.29
N LEU A 58 -0.92 -16.50 -4.23
CA LEU A 58 -0.51 -16.84 -2.87
C LEU A 58 -0.23 -18.34 -2.70
N LYS A 59 -0.99 -19.20 -3.39
CA LYS A 59 -0.84 -20.67 -3.38
C LYS A 59 0.31 -21.20 -4.23
N ARG A 60 1.06 -20.35 -4.93
CA ARG A 60 2.20 -20.80 -5.73
C ARG A 60 3.30 -21.40 -4.84
N GLU A 61 4.23 -22.11 -5.45
CA GLU A 61 5.39 -22.66 -4.75
C GLU A 61 6.39 -21.53 -4.43
N TRP A 62 6.39 -21.02 -3.20
CA TRP A 62 7.27 -19.92 -2.82
C TRP A 62 8.74 -20.33 -2.75
N ARG A 63 9.00 -21.62 -2.53
CA ARG A 63 10.35 -22.19 -2.55
C ARG A 63 11.04 -22.11 -3.90
N SER A 64 10.27 -22.02 -4.99
CA SER A 64 10.82 -21.86 -6.34
C SER A 64 11.08 -20.40 -6.72
N VAL A 65 10.70 -19.44 -5.86
CA VAL A 65 10.91 -18.01 -6.12
C VAL A 65 12.37 -17.64 -5.84
N GLN A 66 13.18 -17.59 -6.89
CA GLN A 66 14.58 -17.22 -6.82
C GLN A 66 14.78 -15.71 -6.69
N ALA A 67 14.54 -15.19 -5.48
CA ALA A 67 14.91 -13.84 -5.11
C ALA A 67 16.27 -13.83 -4.39
N HIS A 68 17.17 -12.92 -4.79
CA HIS A 68 18.30 -12.52 -3.94
C HIS A 68 17.81 -12.01 -2.58
N PRO A 69 18.65 -11.99 -1.53
CA PRO A 69 18.25 -11.51 -0.21
C PRO A 69 17.47 -10.20 -0.27
N VAL A 70 16.18 -10.28 0.08
CA VAL A 70 15.26 -9.14 0.03
C VAL A 70 15.35 -8.40 1.34
N ASP A 71 15.72 -7.13 1.30
CA ASP A 71 15.90 -6.29 2.49
C ASP A 71 14.60 -5.67 3.02
N PRO A 72 13.70 -5.09 2.19
CA PRO A 72 12.45 -4.50 2.70
C PRO A 72 11.65 -5.48 3.55
N PHE A 73 11.27 -5.03 4.75
CA PHE A 73 10.47 -5.78 5.73
C PHE A 73 11.10 -7.09 6.22
N SER A 74 12.41 -7.25 6.05
CA SER A 74 13.12 -8.49 6.41
C SER A 74 13.14 -8.73 7.92
N SER A 75 13.25 -7.67 8.73
CA SER A 75 13.24 -7.76 10.19
C SER A 75 11.88 -8.22 10.72
N GLU A 76 10.79 -7.60 10.26
CA GLU A 76 9.42 -7.91 10.69
C GLU A 76 9.00 -9.33 10.29
N THR A 77 9.49 -9.79 9.14
CA THR A 77 9.19 -11.13 8.62
C THR A 77 10.20 -12.19 9.06
N LYS A 78 11.16 -11.83 9.92
CA LYS A 78 12.20 -12.73 10.45
C LYS A 78 12.99 -13.45 9.35
N THR A 79 13.30 -12.73 8.27
CA THR A 79 14.07 -13.23 7.13
C THR A 79 15.41 -12.51 6.95
N ASN A 80 15.75 -11.59 7.85
CA ASN A 80 17.05 -10.94 7.87
C ASN A 80 18.14 -11.92 8.33
N GLY A 81 19.22 -12.04 7.56
CA GLY A 81 20.42 -12.81 7.95
C GLY A 81 20.31 -14.34 7.92
N ILE A 82 19.18 -14.91 7.51
CA ILE A 82 18.98 -16.37 7.44
C ILE A 82 19.33 -16.93 6.06
N LEU A 83 19.47 -18.25 5.96
CA LEU A 83 19.78 -18.92 4.69
C LEU A 83 18.61 -18.79 3.69
N HIS A 84 18.92 -18.80 2.39
CA HIS A 84 17.91 -18.69 1.34
C HIS A 84 16.82 -19.78 1.44
N SER A 85 17.22 -21.02 1.75
CA SER A 85 16.27 -22.14 1.93
C SER A 85 15.35 -21.96 3.14
N GLU A 86 15.81 -21.28 4.20
CA GLU A 86 15.02 -20.94 5.37
C GLU A 86 14.07 -19.76 5.07
N ALA A 87 14.56 -18.75 4.36
CA ALA A 87 13.73 -17.63 3.89
C ALA A 87 12.59 -18.10 2.99
N ALA A 88 12.83 -19.06 2.10
CA ALA A 88 11.79 -19.69 1.29
C ALA A 88 10.70 -20.38 2.13
N LYS A 89 11.07 -21.11 3.20
CA LYS A 89 10.10 -21.69 4.15
C LYS A 89 9.31 -20.60 4.87
N MET A 90 9.96 -19.51 5.26
CA MET A 90 9.28 -18.36 5.85
C MET A 90 8.25 -17.77 4.87
N HIS A 91 8.59 -17.63 3.58
CA HIS A 91 7.65 -17.12 2.57
C HIS A 91 6.41 -18.01 2.41
N ASP A 92 6.56 -19.35 2.44
CA ASP A 92 5.41 -20.27 2.46
C ASP A 92 4.48 -19.97 3.65
N MET A 93 5.04 -19.77 4.85
CA MET A 93 4.26 -19.47 6.06
C MET A 93 3.57 -18.11 5.97
N LEU A 94 4.27 -17.07 5.51
CA LEU A 94 3.66 -15.75 5.31
C LEU A 94 2.48 -15.82 4.32
N ALA A 95 2.63 -16.59 3.25
CA ALA A 95 1.57 -16.77 2.25
C ALA A 95 0.36 -17.52 2.84
N ALA A 96 0.59 -18.53 3.69
CA ALA A 96 -0.47 -19.23 4.39
C ALA A 96 -1.26 -18.32 5.35
N ASP A 97 -0.57 -17.47 6.11
CA ASP A 97 -1.20 -16.49 7.00
C ASP A 97 -2.05 -15.48 6.20
N VAL A 98 -1.52 -14.96 5.09
CA VAL A 98 -2.25 -14.04 4.20
C VAL A 98 -3.48 -14.73 3.61
N LEU A 99 -3.36 -15.98 3.16
CA LEU A 99 -4.49 -16.78 2.68
C LEU A 99 -5.56 -16.97 3.75
N GLN A 100 -5.16 -17.20 5.01
CA GLN A 100 -6.10 -17.28 6.12
C GLN A 100 -6.90 -15.98 6.24
N LYS A 101 -6.23 -14.82 6.19
CA LYS A 101 -6.92 -13.51 6.22
C LYS A 101 -7.87 -13.33 5.04
N TYR A 102 -7.45 -13.69 3.82
CA TYR A 102 -8.32 -13.67 2.63
C TYR A 102 -9.58 -14.53 2.79
N SER A 103 -9.51 -15.63 3.55
CA SER A 103 -10.66 -16.51 3.78
C SER A 103 -11.62 -16.00 4.88
N THR A 104 -11.16 -15.12 5.76
CA THR A 104 -11.92 -14.68 6.95
C THR A 104 -12.42 -13.24 6.88
N LEU A 105 -11.74 -12.37 6.13
CA LEU A 105 -12.04 -10.94 6.10
C LEU A 105 -13.15 -10.62 5.08
N SER A 106 -14.04 -9.71 5.47
CA SER A 106 -14.93 -9.02 4.53
C SER A 106 -14.17 -7.91 3.82
N LEU A 107 -14.53 -7.61 2.57
CA LEU A 107 -13.95 -6.50 1.80
C LEU A 107 -14.07 -5.16 2.55
N MET A 108 -15.13 -4.98 3.34
CA MET A 108 -15.36 -3.78 4.12
C MET A 108 -14.69 -3.79 5.50
N THR A 109 -13.94 -4.84 5.86
CA THR A 109 -13.22 -4.87 7.12
C THR A 109 -12.17 -3.77 7.12
N GLU A 110 -12.21 -2.92 8.14
CA GLU A 110 -11.19 -1.89 8.38
C GLU A 110 -10.09 -2.44 9.29
N LEU A 111 -8.86 -2.17 8.90
CA LEU A 111 -7.63 -2.57 9.57
C LEU A 111 -6.97 -1.32 10.10
N LYS A 112 -6.54 -1.39 11.36
CA LYS A 112 -5.83 -0.32 12.06
C LYS A 112 -4.38 -0.68 12.30
N THR A 113 -3.53 0.33 12.14
CA THR A 113 -2.15 0.31 12.62
C THR A 113 -2.07 0.07 14.14
N LYS A 114 -0.87 -0.17 14.68
CA LYS A 114 -0.75 -0.55 16.11
C LYS A 114 -1.08 0.60 17.04
N SER A 115 -0.70 1.83 16.67
CA SER A 115 -1.07 3.08 17.35
C SER A 115 -2.56 3.39 17.22
N GLY A 116 -3.17 2.96 16.10
CA GLY A 116 -4.56 3.26 15.75
C GLY A 116 -4.73 4.51 14.89
N GLU A 117 -3.65 5.22 14.56
CA GLU A 117 -3.68 6.47 13.78
C GLU A 117 -3.92 6.25 12.28
N GLY A 118 -3.46 5.12 11.74
CA GLY A 118 -3.76 4.71 10.36
C GLY A 118 -4.90 3.70 10.26
N VAL A 119 -5.78 3.87 9.26
CA VAL A 119 -6.85 2.93 8.87
C VAL A 119 -6.78 2.61 7.38
N VAL A 120 -6.99 1.34 7.00
CA VAL A 120 -7.14 0.89 5.61
C VAL A 120 -8.24 -0.17 5.51
N LYS A 121 -8.99 -0.22 4.40
CA LYS A 121 -9.98 -1.29 4.20
C LYS A 121 -9.35 -2.48 3.51
N PHE A 122 -9.87 -3.67 3.78
CA PHE A 122 -9.41 -4.88 3.12
C PHE A 122 -9.58 -4.80 1.59
N CYS A 123 -10.64 -4.14 1.10
CA CYS A 123 -10.83 -3.90 -0.33
C CYS A 123 -9.73 -3.03 -0.97
N ASP A 124 -9.06 -2.17 -0.21
CA ASP A 124 -7.95 -1.34 -0.71
C ASP A 124 -6.67 -2.17 -0.85
N VAL A 125 -6.50 -3.19 0.00
CA VAL A 125 -5.36 -4.12 -0.01
C VAL A 125 -5.53 -5.18 -1.11
N VAL A 126 -6.72 -5.76 -1.20
CA VAL A 126 -7.09 -6.77 -2.21
C VAL A 126 -6.92 -6.19 -3.60
N SER A 127 -6.39 -6.97 -4.55
CA SER A 127 -6.14 -6.54 -5.93
C SER A 127 -5.10 -5.43 -6.13
N GLY A 128 -4.69 -4.69 -5.09
CA GLY A 128 -3.69 -3.62 -5.16
C GLY A 128 -2.29 -4.08 -4.77
N VAL A 129 -2.16 -4.83 -3.66
CA VAL A 129 -0.85 -5.15 -3.08
C VAL A 129 -0.18 -6.35 -3.77
N LEU A 130 -0.96 -7.37 -4.12
CA LEU A 130 -0.43 -8.62 -4.64
C LEU A 130 -0.18 -8.55 -6.15
N ARG A 131 0.67 -9.46 -6.63
CA ARG A 131 0.98 -9.65 -8.05
C ARG A 131 1.48 -8.37 -8.73
N ASP A 132 0.70 -7.84 -9.65
CA ASP A 132 0.99 -6.69 -10.50
C ASP A 132 0.06 -5.51 -10.18
N GLY A 133 -0.61 -5.53 -9.02
CA GLY A 133 -1.47 -4.43 -8.60
C GLY A 133 -0.71 -3.13 -8.37
N LEU A 134 -1.32 -2.02 -8.76
CA LEU A 134 -0.85 -0.68 -8.40
C LEU A 134 -1.31 -0.39 -6.97
N LEU A 135 -0.39 0.07 -6.12
CA LEU A 135 -0.76 0.52 -4.78
C LEU A 135 -1.58 1.80 -4.92
N ASN A 136 -2.70 1.89 -4.19
CA ASN A 136 -3.51 3.11 -4.10
C ASN A 136 -3.02 3.98 -2.93
N ASP A 137 -3.54 5.20 -2.86
CA ASP A 137 -3.23 6.18 -1.81
C ASP A 137 -3.42 5.60 -0.40
N ALA A 138 -4.52 4.88 -0.15
CA ALA A 138 -4.82 4.31 1.15
C ALA A 138 -3.75 3.30 1.62
N VAL A 139 -3.26 2.44 0.72
CA VAL A 139 -2.21 1.46 1.01
C VAL A 139 -0.85 2.13 1.20
N ILE A 140 -0.52 3.14 0.40
CA ILE A 140 0.74 3.89 0.52
C ILE A 140 0.79 4.62 1.86
N ASP A 141 -0.23 5.41 2.16
CA ASP A 141 -0.32 6.17 3.41
C ASP A 141 -0.30 5.24 4.62
N PHE A 142 -1.06 4.14 4.59
CA PHE A 142 -1.08 3.17 5.67
C PHE A 142 0.26 2.45 5.85
N GLY A 143 0.90 2.05 4.74
CA GLY A 143 2.21 1.41 4.76
C GLY A 143 3.30 2.31 5.31
N ILE A 144 3.35 3.59 4.91
CA ILE A 144 4.30 4.57 5.43
C ILE A 144 4.08 4.80 6.92
N ARG A 145 2.82 4.95 7.38
CA ARG A 145 2.53 5.05 8.82
C ARG A 145 3.02 3.84 9.60
N MET A 146 2.77 2.62 9.11
CA MET A 146 3.26 1.41 9.77
C MET A 146 4.78 1.38 9.93
N ILE A 147 5.52 1.88 8.94
CA ILE A 147 6.99 1.96 9.02
C ILE A 147 7.38 3.05 10.03
N ALA A 148 6.75 4.23 9.94
CA ALA A 148 7.02 5.39 10.78
C ALA A 148 6.72 5.15 12.28
N GLU A 149 5.71 4.35 12.62
CA GLU A 149 5.29 4.02 14.00
C GLU A 149 6.39 3.44 14.91
N SER A 150 7.52 3.05 14.33
CA SER A 150 8.63 2.42 15.03
C SER A 150 9.91 3.24 14.93
N VAL A 151 9.76 4.52 14.60
CA VAL A 151 10.81 5.53 14.58
C VAL A 151 10.31 6.74 15.36
N ASP A 152 10.96 7.03 16.48
CA ASP A 152 10.60 8.16 17.33
C ASP A 152 10.78 9.48 16.59
N GLY A 153 9.79 10.37 16.72
CA GLY A 153 9.80 11.67 16.05
C GLY A 153 9.64 11.59 14.53
N CYS A 154 9.07 10.50 13.97
CA CYS A 154 8.74 10.44 12.55
C CYS A 154 7.33 10.96 12.27
N ILE A 155 7.20 11.96 11.40
CA ILE A 155 5.93 12.53 10.96
C ILE A 155 5.67 12.17 9.50
N THR A 156 4.44 11.77 9.20
CA THR A 156 4.04 11.35 7.86
C THR A 156 2.90 12.20 7.33
N PHE A 157 3.01 12.68 6.09
CA PHE A 157 1.91 13.31 5.37
C PHE A 157 1.18 12.30 4.48
N SER A 158 -0.07 12.61 4.14
CA SER A 158 -0.85 11.82 3.19
C SER A 158 -0.48 12.22 1.76
N SER A 159 -0.54 11.28 0.82
CA SER A 159 -0.46 11.61 -0.62
C SER A 159 -1.54 12.60 -1.05
N LEU A 160 -2.66 12.66 -0.33
CA LEU A 160 -3.78 13.56 -0.60
C LEU A 160 -3.58 14.97 -0.04
N THR A 161 -2.52 15.24 0.72
CA THR A 161 -2.28 16.57 1.33
C THR A 161 -2.25 17.69 0.28
N LEU A 162 -1.73 17.43 -0.92
CA LEU A 162 -1.70 18.42 -2.00
C LEU A 162 -3.09 18.76 -2.57
N VAL A 163 -4.06 17.84 -2.45
CA VAL A 163 -5.42 17.99 -2.98
C VAL A 163 -6.40 18.44 -1.90
N ALA A 164 -6.29 17.85 -0.70
CA ALA A 164 -7.16 18.11 0.44
C ALA A 164 -6.75 19.34 1.26
N GLY A 165 -5.53 19.83 1.04
CA GLY A 165 -4.94 20.95 1.78
C GLY A 165 -4.01 20.51 2.90
N TRP A 166 -3.11 21.43 3.26
CA TRP A 166 -2.13 21.22 4.32
C TRP A 166 -2.78 21.25 5.70
N PRO A 167 -2.48 20.27 6.59
CA PRO A 167 -2.95 20.31 7.97
C PRO A 167 -2.35 21.53 8.71
N LYS A 168 -2.98 21.98 9.79
CA LYS A 168 -2.34 23.00 10.63
C LYS A 168 -1.00 22.50 11.14
N PRO A 169 0.05 23.35 11.19
CA PRO A 169 1.31 22.96 11.80
C PRO A 169 1.13 22.37 13.20
N PRO A 170 1.81 21.25 13.51
CA PRO A 170 1.83 20.69 14.85
C PRO A 170 2.32 21.68 15.90
N SER A 171 1.87 21.50 17.15
CA SER A 171 2.39 22.27 18.29
C SER A 171 3.78 21.82 18.72
N GLN A 172 4.17 20.57 18.43
CA GLN A 172 5.50 20.05 18.73
C GLN A 172 6.57 20.84 17.97
N TRP A 173 7.79 20.91 18.50
CA TRP A 173 8.87 21.61 17.82
C TRP A 173 9.39 20.80 16.63
N LEU A 174 9.79 21.49 15.56
CA LEU A 174 10.44 20.82 14.44
C LEU A 174 11.74 20.12 14.87
N SER A 175 12.41 20.64 15.91
CA SER A 175 13.60 20.05 16.52
C SER A 175 13.36 18.72 17.24
N GLU A 176 12.10 18.40 17.58
CA GLU A 176 11.71 17.12 18.19
C GLU A 176 11.37 16.06 17.13
N THR A 177 11.42 16.44 15.86
CA THR A 177 11.12 15.57 14.73
C THR A 177 12.43 15.05 14.15
N SER A 178 12.54 13.73 14.00
CA SER A 178 13.67 13.05 13.36
C SER A 178 13.48 12.98 11.85
N TYR A 179 12.26 12.69 11.41
CA TYR A 179 11.92 12.50 10.00
C TYR A 179 10.57 13.11 9.65
N VAL A 180 10.47 13.63 8.42
CA VAL A 180 9.21 13.91 7.75
C VAL A 180 9.15 13.11 6.45
N VAL A 181 8.08 12.32 6.26
CA VAL A 181 7.89 11.50 5.06
C VAL A 181 6.62 11.92 4.34
N MET A 182 6.74 12.19 3.05
CA MET A 182 5.61 12.57 2.20
C MET A 182 5.60 11.75 0.90
N PRO A 183 4.70 10.76 0.75
CA PRO A 183 4.47 10.12 -0.54
C PRO A 183 3.76 11.09 -1.49
N ILE A 184 4.09 11.02 -2.78
CA ILE A 184 3.49 11.87 -3.82
C ILE A 184 2.92 10.98 -4.92
N ASN A 185 1.64 11.17 -5.23
CA ASN A 185 0.97 10.54 -6.37
C ASN A 185 1.19 11.39 -7.63
N LEU A 186 2.32 11.16 -8.27
CA LEU A 186 2.83 11.92 -9.41
C LEU A 186 1.95 11.68 -10.63
N SER A 187 1.38 12.76 -11.16
CA SER A 187 0.44 12.73 -12.29
C SER A 187 -0.72 11.71 -12.16
N SER A 188 -1.14 11.41 -10.91
CA SER A 188 -2.22 10.45 -10.59
C SER A 188 -1.99 9.00 -11.05
N ASN A 189 -0.76 8.62 -11.43
CA ASN A 189 -0.46 7.28 -11.95
C ASN A 189 0.89 6.71 -11.54
N HIS A 190 1.71 7.49 -10.83
CA HIS A 190 3.05 7.10 -10.44
C HIS A 190 3.35 7.51 -8.98
N TRP A 191 4.25 6.79 -8.32
CA TRP A 191 4.58 7.04 -6.92
C TRP A 191 6.01 7.51 -6.76
N GLY A 192 6.17 8.66 -6.13
CA GLY A 192 7.45 9.14 -5.60
C GLY A 192 7.35 9.44 -4.11
N VAL A 193 8.47 9.79 -3.50
CA VAL A 193 8.51 10.17 -2.08
C VAL A 193 9.57 11.22 -1.81
N ILE A 194 9.24 12.10 -0.87
CA ILE A 194 10.17 13.02 -0.22
C ILE A 194 10.36 12.55 1.23
N ILE A 195 11.61 12.32 1.62
CA ILE A 195 12.00 12.00 3.00
C ILE A 195 12.91 13.12 3.49
N VAL A 196 12.52 13.82 4.54
CA VAL A 196 13.33 14.85 5.18
C VAL A 196 13.87 14.27 6.48
N GLU A 197 15.19 14.14 6.57
CA GLU A 197 15.92 13.86 7.80
C GLU A 197 16.29 15.20 8.45
N ILE A 198 15.93 15.34 9.73
CA ILE A 198 16.07 16.59 10.47
C ILE A 198 17.20 16.42 11.47
N THR A 199 18.32 17.09 11.23
CA THR A 199 19.44 17.21 12.15
C THR A 199 19.48 18.63 12.69
N PHE A 200 18.60 18.91 13.65
CA PHE A 200 18.40 20.25 14.19
C PHE A 200 19.56 20.68 15.13
N PRO A 201 19.93 21.97 15.21
CA PRO A 201 19.46 23.13 14.43
C PRO A 201 20.17 23.32 13.08
N THR A 202 21.09 22.43 12.72
CA THR A 202 22.10 22.73 11.70
C THR A 202 21.62 22.45 10.29
N THR A 203 20.96 21.30 10.09
CA THR A 203 20.83 20.70 8.75
C THR A 203 19.49 20.02 8.54
N LEU A 204 18.90 20.24 7.37
CA LEU A 204 17.86 19.37 6.81
C LEU A 204 18.47 18.60 5.64
N THR A 205 18.39 17.27 5.67
CA THR A 205 18.74 16.45 4.51
C THR A 205 17.47 15.94 3.86
N VAL A 206 17.27 16.30 2.59
CA VAL A 206 16.07 15.98 1.83
C VAL A 206 16.44 14.92 0.81
N TYR A 207 15.76 13.78 0.85
CA TYR A 207 15.93 12.69 -0.08
C TYR A 207 14.71 12.59 -0.99
N PHE A 208 14.96 12.66 -2.29
CA PHE A 208 13.97 12.43 -3.33
C PHE A 208 14.16 11.05 -3.94
N TYR A 209 13.05 10.32 -4.09
CA TYR A 209 13.06 9.05 -4.78
C TYR A 209 11.88 8.91 -5.74
N GLU A 210 12.22 8.53 -6.97
CA GLU A 210 11.29 8.28 -8.06
C GLU A 210 11.83 7.07 -8.86
N PRO A 211 11.14 5.91 -8.84
CA PRO A 211 11.64 4.63 -9.35
C PRO A 211 11.91 4.52 -10.86
N LEU A 212 11.27 5.33 -11.71
CA LEU A 212 11.48 5.35 -13.18
C LEU A 212 12.64 6.25 -13.61
N HIS A 213 13.01 7.20 -12.78
CA HIS A 213 13.94 8.29 -13.13
C HIS A 213 13.44 9.16 -14.29
N ASP A 214 12.12 9.35 -14.37
CA ASP A 214 11.48 10.20 -15.37
C ASP A 214 11.66 11.68 -15.01
N HIS A 215 12.10 12.47 -15.99
CA HIS A 215 12.41 13.88 -15.77
C HIS A 215 11.18 14.71 -15.35
N CYS A 216 9.99 14.42 -15.88
CA CYS A 216 8.76 15.15 -15.55
C CYS A 216 8.34 14.86 -14.11
N TYR A 217 8.38 13.59 -13.70
CA TYR A 217 8.08 13.18 -12.33
C TYR A 217 9.08 13.75 -11.32
N ARG A 218 10.36 13.79 -11.68
CA ARG A 218 11.38 14.41 -10.82
C ARG A 218 11.14 15.90 -10.61
N LYS A 219 10.80 16.63 -11.68
CA LYS A 219 10.44 18.04 -11.61
C LYS A 219 9.21 18.29 -10.72
N GLU A 220 8.24 17.38 -10.73
CA GLU A 220 7.07 17.45 -9.86
C GLU A 220 7.44 17.29 -8.36
N LEU A 221 8.40 16.41 -8.03
CA LEU A 221 8.96 16.31 -6.67
C LEU A 221 9.74 17.57 -6.27
N ASP A 222 10.60 18.10 -7.14
CA ASP A 222 11.33 19.35 -6.90
C ASP A 222 10.37 20.51 -6.60
N ASN A 223 9.34 20.68 -7.45
CA ASN A 223 8.31 21.69 -7.26
C ASN A 223 7.53 21.50 -5.95
N THR A 224 7.22 20.25 -5.59
CA THR A 224 6.52 19.94 -4.35
C THR A 224 7.36 20.30 -3.14
N TRP A 225 8.66 20.05 -3.19
CA TRP A 225 9.57 20.47 -2.14
C TRP A 225 9.63 22.00 -2.04
N ASP A 226 9.98 22.68 -3.12
CA ASP A 226 10.29 24.13 -3.11
C ASP A 226 9.07 24.99 -2.80
N TYR A 227 7.91 24.64 -3.34
CA TYR A 227 6.72 25.49 -3.26
C TYR A 227 5.69 25.03 -2.24
N GLN A 228 5.85 23.85 -1.63
CA GLN A 228 4.84 23.30 -0.73
C GLN A 228 5.44 22.80 0.59
N LEU A 229 6.20 21.70 0.57
CA LEU A 229 6.66 21.06 1.80
C LEU A 229 7.65 21.92 2.57
N ARG A 230 8.64 22.53 1.91
CA ARG A 230 9.60 23.40 2.59
C ARG A 230 8.94 24.63 3.23
N PRO A 231 8.12 25.43 2.50
CA PRO A 231 7.38 26.53 3.12
C PRO A 231 6.50 26.08 4.30
N TYR A 232 5.94 24.87 4.22
CA TYR A 232 5.19 24.29 5.34
C TYR A 232 6.08 24.05 6.58
N LEU A 233 7.27 23.48 6.41
CA LEU A 233 8.21 23.24 7.50
C LEU A 233 8.74 24.56 8.10
N GLU A 234 9.00 25.57 7.27
CA GLU A 234 9.40 26.92 7.73
C GLU A 234 8.28 27.56 8.55
N LYS A 235 7.04 27.44 8.08
CA LYS A 235 5.85 27.91 8.81
C LYS A 235 5.68 27.15 10.13
N TRP A 236 5.81 25.83 10.12
CA TRP A 236 5.72 25.01 11.33
C TRP A 236 6.77 25.42 12.36
N HIS A 237 8.04 25.54 11.94
CA HIS A 237 9.11 26.02 12.80
C HIS A 237 8.79 27.36 13.45
N SER A 238 8.36 28.35 12.66
CA SER A 238 8.04 29.70 13.17
C SER A 238 6.85 29.71 14.15
N GLN A 239 5.84 28.87 13.92
CA GLN A 239 4.64 28.81 14.75
C GLN A 239 4.82 27.99 16.04
N SER A 240 5.72 27.02 16.01
CA SER A 240 6.02 26.18 17.19
C SER A 240 6.75 26.96 18.31
N GLY A 241 7.21 28.19 18.03
CA GLY A 241 7.82 29.08 19.03
C GLY A 241 9.28 28.76 19.33
N SER A 242 9.96 28.00 18.45
CA SER A 242 11.39 27.73 18.59
C SER A 242 12.19 29.04 18.51
N LYS A 243 13.13 29.21 19.44
CA LYS A 243 14.05 30.37 19.47
C LYS A 243 15.21 30.22 18.48
N GLU A 244 15.51 28.99 18.09
CA GLU A 244 16.56 28.70 17.12
C GLU A 244 16.11 29.09 15.71
N PRO A 245 17.01 29.54 14.83
CA PRO A 245 16.66 29.79 13.44
C PRO A 245 16.30 28.48 12.73
N PHE A 246 15.47 28.59 11.68
CA PHE A 246 15.27 27.45 10.78
C PHE A 246 16.61 27.02 10.18
N PRO A 247 16.87 25.71 10.00
CA PRO A 247 18.16 25.23 9.52
C PRO A 247 18.57 25.90 8.21
N LYS A 248 19.77 26.52 8.20
CA LYS A 248 20.29 27.21 7.02
C LYS A 248 20.85 26.25 5.98
N GLN A 249 21.36 25.11 6.41
CA GLN A 249 21.92 24.10 5.52
C GLN A 249 20.84 23.12 5.11
N ILE A 250 20.43 23.18 3.84
CA ILE A 250 19.51 22.22 3.24
C ILE A 250 20.30 21.42 2.21
N ILE A 251 20.43 20.11 2.43
CA ILE A 251 21.14 19.19 1.56
C ILE A 251 20.11 18.37 0.80
N VAL A 252 19.96 18.60 -0.50
CA VAL A 252 19.05 17.83 -1.36
C VAL A 252 19.82 16.69 -2.02
N LYS A 253 19.28 15.47 -1.93
CA LYS A 253 19.87 14.25 -2.47
C LYS A 253 18.84 13.48 -3.29
N TRP A 254 19.24 13.06 -4.48
CA TRP A 254 18.48 12.13 -5.31
C TRP A 254 18.90 10.69 -5.04
N ILE A 255 17.95 9.86 -4.66
CA ILE A 255 18.14 8.42 -4.54
C ILE A 255 18.08 7.83 -5.95
N GLY A 256 19.25 7.48 -6.48
CA GLY A 256 19.39 6.99 -7.85
C GLY A 256 19.03 5.51 -8.06
N LYS A 257 18.85 4.73 -6.97
CA LYS A 257 18.60 3.29 -7.02
C LYS A 257 17.78 2.81 -5.80
N PRO A 258 17.06 1.68 -5.91
CA PRO A 258 16.93 0.85 -7.11
C PRO A 258 15.93 1.44 -8.11
N SER A 259 16.12 1.13 -9.40
CA SER A 259 15.13 1.45 -10.43
C SER A 259 14.06 0.35 -10.46
N GLN A 260 12.81 0.70 -10.78
CA GLN A 260 11.78 -0.32 -10.88
C GLN A 260 11.99 -1.22 -12.12
N PRO A 261 11.80 -2.56 -12.00
CA PRO A 261 11.94 -3.48 -13.14
C PRO A 261 10.71 -3.50 -14.08
N ASP A 262 9.58 -2.93 -13.64
CA ASP A 262 8.32 -2.91 -14.38
C ASP A 262 7.62 -1.55 -14.24
N LEU A 263 6.49 -1.35 -14.91
CA LEU A 263 5.70 -0.11 -14.83
C LEU A 263 4.65 -0.13 -13.69
N LYS A 264 4.72 -1.09 -12.76
CA LYS A 264 3.63 -1.40 -11.82
C LYS A 264 4.03 -1.46 -10.35
N CYS A 265 5.33 -1.45 -10.03
CA CYS A 265 5.81 -1.62 -8.67
C CYS A 265 6.27 -0.32 -7.98
N CYS A 266 6.09 0.86 -8.59
CA CYS A 266 6.55 2.14 -8.04
C CYS A 266 6.17 2.35 -6.57
N GLY A 267 4.92 2.07 -6.20
CA GLY A 267 4.47 2.18 -4.82
C GLY A 267 5.18 1.22 -3.86
N VAL A 268 5.46 -0.01 -4.30
CA VAL A 268 6.20 -1.01 -3.51
C VAL A 268 7.65 -0.56 -3.32
N MET A 269 8.23 0.04 -4.36
CA MET A 269 9.59 0.59 -4.33
C MET A 269 9.70 1.78 -3.38
N VAL A 270 8.72 2.69 -3.41
CA VAL A 270 8.60 3.82 -2.47
C VAL A 270 8.55 3.31 -1.03
N LEU A 271 7.70 2.34 -0.72
CA LEU A 271 7.63 1.76 0.62
C LEU A 271 8.96 1.09 1.03
N GLY A 272 9.67 0.45 0.09
CA GLY A 272 10.98 -0.12 0.33
C GLY A 272 12.06 0.91 0.66
N ILE A 273 12.07 2.06 -0.03
CA ILE A 273 12.99 3.16 0.25
C ILE A 273 12.67 3.83 1.58
N VAL A 274 11.39 4.11 1.86
CA VAL A 274 10.96 4.64 3.16
C VAL A 274 11.42 3.71 4.29
N TYR A 275 11.21 2.40 4.14
CA TYR A 275 11.70 1.40 5.08
C TYR A 275 13.21 1.47 5.27
N ALA A 276 13.99 1.50 4.18
CA ALA A 276 15.44 1.46 4.25
C ALA A 276 16.04 2.67 4.99
N TYR A 277 15.47 3.86 4.75
CA TYR A 277 15.88 5.13 5.35
C TYR A 277 15.46 5.22 6.82
N LEU A 278 14.20 4.95 7.11
CA LEU A 278 13.68 5.01 8.48
C LEU A 278 14.31 3.93 9.40
N ARG A 279 14.85 2.84 8.82
CA ARG A 279 15.60 1.81 9.55
C ARG A 279 17.11 2.01 9.56
N ASN A 280 17.63 3.06 8.92
CA ASN A 280 19.06 3.31 8.75
C ASN A 280 19.82 2.07 8.23
N THR A 281 19.20 1.31 7.32
CA THR A 281 19.83 0.14 6.71
C THR A 281 20.54 0.53 5.43
N HIS A 282 19.95 1.43 4.62
CA HIS A 282 20.44 1.90 3.30
C HIS A 282 20.88 0.77 2.34
N ARG A 283 20.58 -0.50 2.65
CA ARG A 283 21.03 -1.66 1.87
C ARG A 283 20.23 -1.77 0.58
N PHE A 284 18.93 -1.47 0.66
CA PHE A 284 18.02 -1.59 -0.47
C PHE A 284 18.45 -0.77 -1.70
N GLU A 285 19.09 0.38 -1.53
CA GLU A 285 19.62 1.20 -2.63
C GLU A 285 20.63 0.45 -3.51
N ARG A 286 21.32 -0.54 -2.96
CA ARG A 286 22.36 -1.32 -3.66
C ARG A 286 21.81 -2.57 -4.33
N HIS A 287 20.54 -2.90 -4.11
CA HIS A 287 19.98 -4.16 -4.56
C HIS A 287 19.55 -4.10 -6.02
N ARG A 288 19.79 -5.19 -6.75
CA ARG A 288 19.19 -5.39 -8.07
C ARG A 288 17.78 -5.94 -7.90
N VAL A 289 16.79 -5.12 -8.23
CA VAL A 289 15.37 -5.50 -8.09
C VAL A 289 14.90 -6.24 -9.35
N THR A 290 14.51 -7.50 -9.18
CA THR A 290 13.91 -8.36 -10.21
C THR A 290 12.42 -8.58 -9.93
N GLU A 291 11.69 -9.18 -10.87
CA GLU A 291 10.29 -9.55 -10.65
C GLU A 291 10.12 -10.50 -9.43
N ALA A 292 11.03 -11.47 -9.27
CA ALA A 292 11.05 -12.37 -8.11
C ALA A 292 11.29 -11.59 -6.81
N TYR A 293 12.16 -10.58 -6.85
CA TYR A 293 12.41 -9.69 -5.71
C TYR A 293 11.14 -8.90 -5.33
N VAL A 294 10.49 -8.24 -6.31
CA VAL A 294 9.23 -7.50 -6.10
C VAL A 294 8.13 -8.41 -5.55
N SER A 295 8.03 -9.63 -6.09
CA SER A 295 7.13 -10.67 -5.63
C SER A 295 7.24 -10.93 -4.12
N VAL A 296 8.47 -11.02 -3.60
CA VAL A 296 8.73 -11.22 -2.17
C VAL A 296 8.39 -9.95 -1.38
N ILE A 297 8.75 -8.75 -1.85
CA ILE A 297 8.36 -7.50 -1.15
C ILE A 297 6.84 -7.43 -1.02
N ARG A 298 6.09 -7.71 -2.09
CA ARG A 298 4.61 -7.70 -2.09
C ARG A 298 4.01 -8.70 -1.13
N LEU A 299 4.57 -9.91 -1.04
CA LEU A 299 4.14 -10.89 -0.05
C LEU A 299 4.35 -10.38 1.38
N ARG A 300 5.54 -9.87 1.68
CA ARG A 300 5.87 -9.34 3.01
C ARG A 300 5.01 -8.14 3.37
N LEU A 301 4.77 -7.24 2.41
CA LEU A 301 3.89 -6.09 2.57
C LEU A 301 2.45 -6.53 2.85
N ALA A 302 1.90 -7.47 2.08
CA ALA A 302 0.56 -7.99 2.33
C ALA A 302 0.45 -8.65 3.71
N TRP A 303 1.45 -9.42 4.11
CA TRP A 303 1.49 -10.02 5.43
C TRP A 303 1.55 -8.95 6.53
N LEU A 304 2.37 -7.91 6.37
CA LEU A 304 2.39 -6.78 7.32
C LEU A 304 1.01 -6.14 7.45
N LEU A 305 0.41 -5.75 6.32
CA LEU A 305 -0.88 -5.05 6.27
C LEU A 305 -2.02 -5.87 6.88
N LEU A 306 -2.02 -7.20 6.73
CA LEU A 306 -3.15 -8.06 7.11
C LEU A 306 -2.95 -8.83 8.40
N CYS A 307 -1.71 -9.17 8.74
CA CYS A 307 -1.38 -10.07 9.84
C CYS A 307 -0.82 -9.35 11.06
N THR A 308 -0.36 -8.11 10.93
CA THR A 308 0.19 -7.33 12.05
C THR A 308 -0.70 -6.18 12.52
N THR A 309 -1.85 -6.00 11.86
CA THR A 309 -2.83 -4.94 12.12
C THR A 309 -3.98 -5.42 13.00
N LYS A 310 -4.63 -4.46 13.68
CA LYS A 310 -5.82 -4.73 14.50
C LYS A 310 -7.07 -4.57 13.64
N MET A 311 -8.02 -5.48 13.75
CA MET A 311 -9.32 -5.33 13.08
C MET A 311 -10.19 -4.36 13.88
N ILE A 312 -10.88 -3.46 13.19
CA ILE A 312 -11.97 -2.71 13.80
C ILE A 312 -13.21 -3.61 13.79
N PRO A 313 -13.84 -3.87 14.95
CA PRO A 313 -15.11 -4.59 14.98
C PRO A 313 -16.14 -3.88 14.11
N HIS A 314 -16.85 -4.65 13.28
CA HIS A 314 -17.97 -4.12 12.52
C HIS A 314 -19.05 -3.62 13.49
N SER A 315 -19.65 -2.46 13.20
CA SER A 315 -20.83 -2.01 13.94
C SER A 315 -21.97 -3.02 13.78
N GLU A 316 -22.85 -3.12 14.77
CA GLU A 316 -24.01 -4.02 14.69
C GLU A 316 -24.88 -3.75 13.45
N LYS A 317 -24.96 -2.49 13.03
CA LYS A 317 -25.67 -2.08 11.81
C LYS A 317 -25.02 -2.71 10.58
N ASN A 318 -23.69 -2.60 10.44
CA ASN A 318 -22.96 -3.16 9.31
C ASN A 318 -23.07 -4.70 9.30
N LEU A 319 -23.03 -5.34 10.46
CA LEU A 319 -23.23 -6.80 10.57
C LEU A 319 -24.61 -7.23 10.08
N LYS A 320 -25.67 -6.50 10.47
CA LYS A 320 -27.04 -6.76 10.00
C LYS A 320 -27.19 -6.55 8.49
N GLU A 321 -26.60 -5.50 7.94
CA GLU A 321 -26.61 -5.25 6.50
C GLU A 321 -25.86 -6.33 5.73
N MET A 322 -24.66 -6.74 6.19
CA MET A 322 -23.91 -7.85 5.59
C MET A 322 -24.69 -9.17 5.63
N GLN A 323 -25.36 -9.48 6.74
CA GLN A 323 -26.20 -10.67 6.85
C GLN A 323 -27.37 -10.63 5.85
N LYS A 324 -28.03 -9.47 5.72
CA LYS A 324 -29.11 -9.27 4.75
C LYS A 324 -28.62 -9.48 3.31
N THR A 325 -27.50 -8.87 2.94
CA THR A 325 -26.89 -9.04 1.61
C THR A 325 -26.53 -10.51 1.35
N ASN A 326 -25.95 -11.21 2.34
CA ASN A 326 -25.63 -12.63 2.20
C ASN A 326 -26.88 -13.50 1.99
N GLN A 327 -27.99 -13.19 2.68
CA GLN A 327 -29.26 -13.89 2.48
C GLN A 327 -29.83 -13.64 1.08
N GLU A 328 -29.80 -12.40 0.60
CA GLU A 328 -30.25 -12.04 -0.76
C GLU A 328 -29.41 -12.74 -1.83
N ILE A 329 -28.08 -12.73 -1.71
CA ILE A 329 -27.18 -13.41 -2.64
C ILE A 329 -27.42 -14.93 -2.63
N SER A 330 -27.61 -15.53 -1.45
CA SER A 330 -27.86 -16.97 -1.33
C SER A 330 -29.15 -17.41 -2.03
N LYS A 331 -30.20 -16.57 -1.99
CA LYS A 331 -31.46 -16.81 -2.70
C LYS A 331 -31.32 -16.77 -4.22
N VAL A 332 -30.35 -16.03 -4.73
CA VAL A 332 -30.09 -15.88 -6.17
C VAL A 332 -29.14 -16.96 -6.70
N LEU A 333 -28.17 -17.40 -5.88
CA LEU A 333 -27.11 -18.32 -6.30
C LEU A 333 -27.40 -19.81 -6.02
N LEU A 334 -28.34 -20.13 -5.14
CA LEU A 334 -28.76 -21.50 -4.89
C LEU A 334 -30.06 -21.76 -5.67
N PRO A 335 -30.09 -22.72 -6.61
CA PRO A 335 -31.34 -23.21 -7.17
C PRO A 335 -32.22 -23.73 -6.02
N GLN A 336 -33.51 -23.43 -6.06
CA GLN A 336 -34.50 -24.04 -5.15
C GLN A 336 -34.56 -25.56 -5.37
#